data_AF-A0A536B0A4-F1
#
_entry.id   AF-A0A536B0A4-F1
#
_cell.length_a   1.000
_cell.length_b   1.000
_cell.length_c   1.000
_cell.angle_alpha   90.00
_cell.angle_beta   90.00
_cell.angle_gamma   90.00
#
_symmetry.space_group_name_H-M   'P 1'
#
loop_
_entity.id
_entity.type
_entity.pdbx_description
1 polymer ?
#
loop_
_entity_poly.entity_id
_entity_poly.type
_entity_poly.pdbx_seq_one_letter_code
_entity_poly.pdbx_strand_id
1 'polypeptide(L)'
;MAASVVVTADGKHELSGELPRSQLYNKDLAPTPARLRNWGLYSFLAFWVGCCVVIPSWSLANIGLVFGFDPATSIFVVILGNAIVTVPLLLNSHVGAKYGIPFPVFVRASFGTWGANVAAVLRGIVACGWFGIESWLGGYAMYVLVGILFPGFKDPPVKVDWFVLPGPF
;
A
#
# COMPACT_ATOMS: atom_id res chain seq x y z
N MET A 1 -36.12 -12.44 -0.76
CA MET A 1 -36.55 -11.06 -1.09
C MET A 1 -35.28 -10.25 -1.37
N ALA A 2 -35.27 -9.36 -2.37
CA ALA A 2 -34.02 -8.73 -2.82
C ALA A 2 -33.60 -7.56 -1.91
N ALA A 3 -32.32 -7.52 -1.52
CA ALA A 3 -31.73 -6.41 -0.77
C ALA A 3 -31.37 -5.26 -1.75
N SER A 4 -32.39 -4.56 -2.25
CA SER A 4 -32.24 -3.60 -3.35
C SER A 4 -32.95 -2.27 -3.08
N VAL A 5 -32.41 -1.49 -2.13
CA VAL A 5 -32.53 -0.02 -2.14
C VAL A 5 -31.13 0.54 -2.08
N VAL A 6 -30.69 1.15 -3.20
CA VAL A 6 -29.40 1.82 -3.32
C VAL A 6 -29.62 3.30 -3.03
N VAL A 7 -29.43 3.70 -1.78
CA VAL A 7 -29.53 5.11 -1.40
C VAL A 7 -28.36 5.85 -2.03
N THR A 8 -28.65 6.77 -2.94
CA THR A 8 -27.65 7.52 -3.70
C THR A 8 -27.49 8.91 -3.09
N ALA A 9 -26.80 8.97 -1.95
CA ALA A 9 -26.30 10.22 -1.39
C ALA A 9 -25.00 10.61 -2.12
N ASP A 10 -24.96 11.81 -2.72
CA ASP A 10 -23.77 12.41 -3.35
C ASP A 10 -23.03 11.50 -4.35
N GLY A 11 -23.78 10.68 -5.11
CA GLY A 11 -23.23 9.73 -6.08
C GLY A 11 -22.52 8.50 -5.51
N LYS A 12 -22.49 8.33 -4.17
CA LYS A 12 -22.05 7.11 -3.49
C LYS A 12 -23.19 6.10 -3.48
N HIS A 13 -22.85 4.81 -3.48
CA HIS A 13 -23.83 3.73 -3.38
C HIS A 13 -23.73 3.03 -2.02
N GLU A 14 -24.88 2.89 -1.35
CA GLU A 14 -25.04 2.21 -0.06
C GLU A 14 -26.19 1.20 -0.12
N LEU A 15 -26.03 0.03 0.53
CA LEU A 15 -27.04 -1.01 0.61
C LEU A 15 -27.90 -0.82 1.86
N SER A 16 -29.18 -0.48 1.67
CA SER A 16 -30.11 -0.18 2.78
C SER A 16 -30.92 -1.37 3.29
N GLY A 17 -30.48 -2.62 3.06
CA GLY A 17 -31.19 -3.83 3.49
C GLY A 17 -30.24 -4.87 4.08
N GLU A 18 -30.79 -5.82 4.86
CA GLU A 18 -30.00 -6.94 5.39
C GLU A 18 -29.38 -7.76 4.26
N LEU A 19 -28.07 -7.99 4.36
CA LEU A 19 -27.35 -8.86 3.42
C LEU A 19 -27.78 -10.32 3.65
N PRO A 20 -28.13 -11.07 2.59
CA PRO A 20 -28.56 -12.46 2.74
C PRO A 20 -27.43 -13.31 3.35
N ARG A 21 -27.77 -14.08 4.39
CA ARG A 21 -26.85 -15.01 5.07
C ARG A 21 -26.27 -15.99 4.05
N SER A 22 -25.01 -15.78 3.70
CA SER A 22 -24.29 -16.55 2.69
C SER A 22 -22.87 -16.84 3.19
N GLN A 23 -22.28 -17.95 2.73
CA GLN A 23 -20.90 -18.35 3.09
C GLN A 23 -19.82 -17.34 2.64
N LEU A 24 -20.21 -16.32 1.86
CA LEU A 24 -19.32 -15.29 1.31
C LEU A 24 -19.41 -13.95 2.05
N TYR A 25 -20.29 -13.84 3.05
CA TYR A 25 -20.47 -12.69 3.92
C TYR A 25 -19.68 -12.85 5.23
N ASN A 26 -18.83 -11.87 5.53
CA ASN A 26 -18.23 -11.68 6.85
C ASN A 26 -18.39 -10.20 7.23
N LYS A 27 -18.46 -9.89 8.53
CA LYS A 27 -18.56 -8.53 9.07
C LYS A 27 -17.42 -7.64 8.58
N ASP A 28 -16.20 -8.17 8.53
CA ASP A 28 -14.99 -7.44 8.10
C ASP A 28 -14.89 -7.31 6.57
N LEU A 29 -15.76 -8.01 5.83
CA LEU A 29 -15.91 -7.90 4.37
C LEU A 29 -17.20 -7.16 3.96
N ALA A 30 -17.97 -6.65 4.93
CA ALA A 30 -19.19 -5.90 4.66
C ALA A 30 -18.85 -4.53 4.04
N PRO A 31 -19.66 -3.99 3.11
CA PRO A 31 -19.44 -2.66 2.56
C PRO A 31 -19.53 -1.58 3.65
N THR A 32 -18.57 -0.65 3.70
CA THR A 32 -18.54 0.42 4.72
C THR A 32 -19.75 1.36 4.55
N PRO A 33 -20.62 1.50 5.57
CA PRO A 33 -21.77 2.41 5.53
C PRO A 33 -21.34 3.87 5.32
N ALA A 34 -22.16 4.69 4.65
CA ALA A 34 -21.80 6.06 4.28
C ALA A 34 -21.42 6.91 5.52
N ARG A 35 -22.15 6.74 6.63
CA ARG A 35 -21.88 7.40 7.93
C ARG A 35 -20.49 7.11 8.51
N LEU A 36 -19.82 6.02 8.10
CA LEU A 36 -18.48 5.65 8.56
C LEU A 36 -17.38 6.05 7.55
N ARG A 37 -17.72 6.61 6.38
CA ARG A 37 -16.77 7.12 5.38
C ARG A 37 -16.33 8.55 5.72
N ASN A 38 -15.76 8.72 6.92
CA ASN A 38 -15.43 10.03 7.52
C ASN A 38 -14.06 10.61 7.09
N TRP A 39 -13.32 9.94 6.20
CA TRP A 39 -12.03 10.42 5.70
C TRP A 39 -12.21 11.62 4.75
N GLY A 40 -11.74 12.79 5.19
CA GLY A 40 -11.63 13.99 4.36
C GLY A 40 -10.31 14.04 3.58
N LEU A 41 -10.14 15.09 2.77
CA LEU A 41 -8.93 15.31 1.96
C LEU A 41 -7.65 15.32 2.81
N TYR A 42 -7.67 15.92 3.99
CA TYR A 42 -6.52 15.94 4.90
C TYR A 42 -6.09 14.53 5.34
N SER A 43 -7.04 13.69 5.76
CA SER A 43 -6.77 12.29 6.16
C SER A 43 -6.17 11.49 5.01
N PHE A 44 -6.68 11.68 3.80
CA PHE A 44 -6.18 11.04 2.58
C PHE A 44 -4.76 11.49 2.22
N LEU A 45 -4.47 12.80 2.28
CA LEU A 45 -3.13 13.33 1.99
C LEU A 45 -2.10 12.92 3.06
N ALA A 46 -2.46 12.97 4.35
CA ALA A 46 -1.58 12.55 5.44
C ALA A 46 -1.22 11.06 5.35
N PHE A 47 -2.21 10.21 5.02
CA PHE A 47 -1.98 8.80 4.73
C PHE A 47 -1.04 8.60 3.53
N TRP A 48 -1.24 9.33 2.44
CA TRP A 48 -0.38 9.25 1.25
C TRP A 48 1.07 9.63 1.53
N VAL A 49 1.32 10.72 2.26
CA VAL A 49 2.68 11.11 2.68
C VAL A 49 3.32 10.00 3.52
N GLY A 50 2.57 9.43 4.47
CA GLY A 50 3.02 8.30 5.29
C GLY A 50 3.35 7.03 4.50
N CYS A 51 2.69 6.78 3.36
CA CYS A 51 2.99 5.65 2.48
C CYS A 51 4.14 5.90 1.49
N CYS A 52 4.41 7.16 1.11
CA CYS A 52 5.48 7.48 0.16
C CYS A 52 6.87 7.60 0.80
N VAL A 53 6.94 8.07 2.05
CA VAL A 53 8.21 8.31 2.78
C VAL A 53 8.70 7.01 3.43
N VAL A 54 9.18 6.09 2.59
CA VAL A 54 9.79 4.80 2.99
C VAL A 54 11.19 4.66 2.37
N ILE A 55 12.08 3.91 3.02
CA ILE A 55 13.51 3.82 2.63
C ILE A 55 13.70 3.40 1.15
N PRO A 56 12.98 2.38 0.61
CA PRO A 56 13.09 1.99 -0.80
C PRO A 56 12.79 3.11 -1.81
N SER A 57 11.94 4.10 -1.47
CA SER A 57 11.66 5.25 -2.34
C SER A 57 12.90 6.11 -2.61
N TRP A 58 13.78 6.26 -1.61
CA TRP A 58 15.03 7.01 -1.73
C TRP A 58 16.07 6.20 -2.52
N SER A 59 16.14 4.88 -2.27
CA SER A 59 17.01 3.97 -3.02
C SER A 59 16.67 3.92 -4.50
N LEU A 60 15.39 4.03 -4.88
CA LEU A 60 14.93 4.02 -6.27
C LEU A 60 15.56 5.13 -7.14
N ALA A 61 15.82 6.32 -6.57
CA ALA A 61 16.50 7.40 -7.29
C ALA A 61 17.96 7.05 -7.62
N ASN A 62 18.65 6.36 -6.72
CA ASN A 62 20.05 5.95 -6.90
C ASN A 62 20.20 4.84 -7.97
N ILE A 63 19.18 4.00 -8.17
CA ILE A 63 19.19 2.94 -9.18
C ILE A 63 19.39 3.51 -10.60
N GLY A 64 18.85 4.69 -10.90
CA GLY A 64 19.07 5.36 -12.20
C GLY A 64 20.53 5.69 -12.48
N LEU A 65 21.27 6.10 -11.45
CA LEU A 65 22.71 6.40 -11.53
C LEU A 65 23.53 5.13 -11.78
N VAL A 66 23.13 3.99 -11.19
CA VAL A 66 23.78 2.68 -11.41
C VAL A 66 23.61 2.20 -12.87
N PHE A 67 22.52 2.59 -13.54
CA PHE A 67 22.34 2.37 -14.98
C PHE A 67 23.10 3.38 -15.87
N GLY A 68 23.88 4.30 -15.30
CA GLY A 68 24.67 5.27 -16.04
C GLY A 68 23.89 6.48 -16.55
N PHE A 69 22.67 6.71 -16.06
CA PHE A 69 21.92 7.93 -16.39
C PHE A 69 22.42 9.14 -15.57
N ASP A 70 22.36 10.31 -16.19
CA ASP A 70 22.50 11.59 -15.51
C ASP A 70 21.51 11.73 -14.31
N PRO A 71 21.85 12.42 -13.20
CA PRO A 71 20.96 12.57 -12.06
C PRO A 71 19.59 13.20 -12.37
N ALA A 72 19.54 14.23 -13.23
CA ALA A 72 18.27 14.85 -13.61
C ALA A 72 17.44 13.90 -14.50
N THR A 73 18.09 13.15 -15.38
CA THR A 73 17.44 12.09 -16.18
C THR A 73 16.88 10.98 -15.28
N SER A 74 17.64 10.55 -14.28
CA SER A 74 17.24 9.53 -13.30
C SER A 74 15.98 9.95 -12.53
N ILE A 75 15.96 11.19 -12.01
CA ILE A 75 14.81 11.76 -11.32
C ILE A 75 13.59 11.87 -12.26
N PHE A 76 13.79 12.31 -13.50
CA PHE A 76 12.71 12.39 -14.49
C PHE A 76 12.09 11.03 -14.82
N VAL A 77 12.90 9.98 -14.99
CA VAL A 77 12.41 8.61 -15.24
C VAL A 77 11.62 8.07 -14.05
N VAL A 78 12.06 8.33 -12.82
CA VAL A 78 11.32 7.93 -11.60
C VAL A 78 9.97 8.67 -11.50
N ILE A 79 9.93 9.97 -11.79
CA ILE A 79 8.68 10.76 -11.82
C ILE A 79 7.73 10.22 -12.90
N LEU A 80 8.24 9.97 -14.12
CA LEU A 80 7.45 9.47 -15.25
C LEU A 80 6.86 8.08 -14.95
N GLY A 81 7.66 7.17 -14.37
CA GLY A 81 7.18 5.85 -13.95
C GLY A 81 6.05 5.92 -12.93
N ASN A 82 6.18 6.77 -11.90
CA ASN A 82 5.14 6.99 -10.90
C ASN A 82 3.88 7.64 -11.50
N ALA A 83 4.02 8.58 -12.43
CA ALA A 83 2.89 9.18 -13.14
C ALA A 83 2.11 8.14 -13.96
N ILE A 84 2.81 7.24 -14.66
CA ILE A 84 2.20 6.14 -15.42
C ILE A 84 1.45 5.18 -14.49
N VAL A 85 2.06 4.77 -13.37
CA VAL A 85 1.46 3.87 -12.36
C VAL A 85 0.26 4.50 -11.64
N THR A 86 0.22 5.83 -11.52
CA THR A 86 -0.88 6.57 -10.89
C THR A 86 -2.22 6.38 -11.64
N VAL A 87 -2.20 6.22 -12.97
CA VAL A 87 -3.43 6.06 -13.77
C VAL A 87 -4.22 4.78 -13.40
N PRO A 88 -3.67 3.54 -13.51
CA PRO A 88 -4.39 2.33 -13.11
C PRO A 88 -4.67 2.27 -11.60
N LEU A 89 -3.83 2.90 -10.77
CA LEU A 89 -4.06 3.03 -9.33
C LEU A 89 -5.36 3.80 -9.04
N LEU A 90 -5.54 4.99 -9.63
CA LEU A 90 -6.76 5.80 -9.46
C LEU A 90 -8.02 5.09 -9.97
N LEU A 91 -7.92 4.38 -11.10
CA LEU A 91 -9.03 3.59 -11.65
C LEU A 91 -9.47 2.47 -10.69
N ASN A 92 -8.53 1.78 -10.04
CA ASN A 92 -8.84 0.78 -9.01
C ASN A 92 -9.42 1.43 -7.74
N SER A 93 -8.88 2.59 -7.32
CA SER A 93 -9.35 3.31 -6.12
C SER A 93 -10.80 3.81 -6.24
N HIS A 94 -11.26 4.13 -7.45
CA HIS A 94 -12.63 4.61 -7.68
C HIS A 94 -13.71 3.64 -7.16
N VAL A 95 -13.51 2.33 -7.35
CA VAL A 95 -14.49 1.31 -6.92
C VAL A 95 -14.59 1.25 -5.40
N GLY A 96 -13.45 1.29 -4.70
CA GLY A 96 -13.40 1.36 -3.24
C GLY A 96 -14.09 2.61 -2.70
N ALA A 97 -13.82 3.79 -3.28
CA ALA A 97 -14.42 5.05 -2.85
C ALA A 97 -15.95 5.10 -3.06
N LYS A 98 -16.44 4.65 -4.23
CA LYS A 98 -17.86 4.75 -4.60
C LYS A 98 -18.74 3.74 -3.85
N TYR A 99 -18.32 2.47 -3.81
CA TYR A 99 -19.12 1.36 -3.25
C TYR A 99 -18.75 1.02 -1.79
N GLY A 100 -17.60 1.45 -1.29
CA GLY A 100 -17.14 1.13 0.08
C GLY A 100 -16.78 -0.35 0.27
N ILE A 101 -16.49 -1.09 -0.80
CA ILE A 101 -16.17 -2.52 -0.76
C ILE A 101 -14.65 -2.77 -0.63
N PRO A 102 -14.22 -3.79 0.12
CA PRO A 102 -12.81 -4.14 0.22
C PRO A 102 -12.32 -4.93 -1.00
N PHE A 103 -11.01 -4.91 -1.25
CA PHE A 103 -10.39 -5.55 -2.42
C PHE A 103 -10.77 -7.05 -2.63
N PRO A 104 -10.82 -7.91 -1.59
CA PRO A 104 -11.25 -9.32 -1.74
C PRO A 104 -12.72 -9.51 -2.12
N VAL A 105 -13.55 -8.46 -2.08
CA VAL A 105 -14.92 -8.45 -2.60
C VAL A 105 -14.94 -7.94 -4.04
N PHE A 106 -14.20 -6.87 -4.36
CA PHE A 106 -14.08 -6.36 -5.73
C PHE A 106 -13.53 -7.42 -6.71
N VAL A 107 -12.46 -8.11 -6.34
CA VAL A 107 -11.79 -9.10 -7.21
C VAL A 107 -12.67 -10.32 -7.56
N ARG A 108 -13.76 -10.56 -6.81
CA ARG A 108 -14.79 -11.58 -7.12
C ARG A 108 -15.53 -11.30 -8.42
N ALA A 109 -15.63 -10.04 -8.84
CA ALA A 109 -16.26 -9.65 -10.10
C ALA A 109 -15.42 -10.06 -11.33
N SER A 110 -14.10 -10.23 -11.17
CA SER A 110 -13.18 -10.58 -12.27
C SER A 110 -12.76 -12.05 -12.26
N PHE A 111 -12.55 -12.65 -11.09
CA PHE A 111 -12.03 -14.02 -10.93
C PHE A 111 -13.03 -15.00 -10.31
N GLY A 112 -14.29 -14.59 -10.15
CA GLY A 112 -15.31 -15.38 -9.46
C GLY A 112 -15.02 -15.56 -7.97
N THR A 113 -15.86 -16.36 -7.30
CA THR A 113 -15.82 -16.53 -5.84
C THR A 113 -14.59 -17.30 -5.36
N TRP A 114 -14.16 -18.33 -6.10
CA TRP A 114 -13.00 -19.16 -5.76
C TRP A 114 -11.67 -18.52 -6.21
N GLY A 115 -11.60 -17.98 -7.43
CA GLY A 115 -10.37 -17.34 -7.94
C GLY A 115 -9.99 -16.07 -7.17
N ALA A 116 -10.97 -15.36 -6.61
CA ALA A 116 -10.75 -14.24 -5.69
C ALA A 116 -9.86 -14.59 -4.49
N ASN A 117 -9.97 -15.82 -3.96
CA ASN A 117 -9.16 -16.24 -2.81
C ASN A 117 -7.68 -16.41 -3.22
N VAL A 118 -7.41 -16.95 -4.42
CA VAL A 118 -6.05 -17.08 -4.95
C VAL A 118 -5.42 -15.69 -5.15
N ALA A 119 -6.15 -14.76 -5.78
CA ALA A 119 -5.69 -13.39 -5.97
C ALA A 119 -5.44 -12.64 -4.64
N ALA A 120 -6.28 -12.87 -3.62
CA ALA A 120 -6.10 -12.31 -2.29
C ALA A 120 -4.86 -12.88 -1.56
N VAL A 121 -4.62 -14.20 -1.64
CA VAL A 121 -3.45 -14.87 -1.04
C VAL A 121 -2.15 -14.41 -1.72
N LEU A 122 -2.11 -14.35 -3.05
CA LEU A 122 -0.93 -13.85 -3.79
C LEU A 122 -0.59 -12.40 -3.40
N ARG A 123 -1.61 -11.53 -3.29
CA ARG A 123 -1.43 -10.16 -2.78
C ARG A 123 -0.92 -10.15 -1.32
N GLY A 124 -1.39 -11.07 -0.49
CA GLY A 124 -0.94 -11.24 0.89
C GLY A 124 0.53 -11.62 1.00
N ILE A 125 1.00 -12.58 0.19
CA ILE A 125 2.41 -13.01 0.15
C ILE A 125 3.33 -11.83 -0.20
N VAL A 126 2.96 -11.04 -1.22
CA VAL A 126 3.72 -9.83 -1.61
C VAL A 126 3.73 -8.80 -0.48
N ALA A 127 2.60 -8.59 0.21
CA ALA A 127 2.54 -7.68 1.35
C ALA A 127 3.41 -8.14 2.53
N CYS A 128 3.48 -9.45 2.82
CA CYS A 128 4.40 -10.00 3.83
C CYS A 128 5.87 -9.80 3.46
N GLY A 129 6.23 -9.89 2.18
CA GLY A 129 7.57 -9.60 1.69
C GLY A 129 7.98 -8.14 1.95
N TRP A 130 7.13 -7.18 1.56
CA TRP A 130 7.35 -5.76 1.85
C TRP A 130 7.41 -5.46 3.35
N PHE A 131 6.49 -6.03 4.14
CA PHE A 131 6.49 -5.86 5.59
C PHE A 131 7.79 -6.36 6.23
N GLY A 132 8.36 -7.48 5.74
CA GLY A 132 9.66 -7.99 6.20
C GLY A 132 10.82 -7.02 5.93
N ILE A 133 10.86 -6.43 4.73
CA ILE A 133 11.89 -5.45 4.33
C ILE A 133 11.81 -4.19 5.20
N GLU A 134 10.63 -3.58 5.31
CA GLU A 134 10.46 -2.35 6.12
C GLU A 134 10.71 -2.61 7.61
N SER A 135 10.28 -3.76 8.14
CA SER A 135 10.55 -4.14 9.55
C SER A 135 12.03 -4.36 9.82
N TRP A 136 12.78 -4.94 8.87
CA TRP A 136 14.23 -5.10 8.99
C TRP A 136 14.95 -3.76 9.00
N LEU A 137 14.60 -2.86 8.07
CA LEU A 137 15.21 -1.53 7.97
C LEU A 137 14.88 -0.65 9.19
N GLY A 138 13.64 -0.69 9.68
CA GLY A 138 13.25 -0.03 10.93
C GLY A 138 13.96 -0.60 12.17
N GLY A 139 14.13 -1.93 12.23
CA GLY A 139 14.90 -2.60 13.29
C GLY A 139 16.39 -2.22 13.27
N TYR A 140 17.00 -2.13 12.09
CA TYR A 140 18.38 -1.67 11.92
C TYR A 140 18.55 -0.21 12.35
N ALA A 141 17.64 0.69 11.94
CA ALA A 141 17.66 2.09 12.37
C ALA A 141 17.54 2.24 13.90
N MET A 142 16.68 1.44 14.53
CA MET A 142 16.55 1.39 15.99
C MET A 142 17.83 0.87 16.67
N TYR A 143 18.47 -0.17 16.11
CA TYR A 143 19.73 -0.70 16.63
C TYR A 143 20.84 0.35 16.63
N VAL A 144 21.02 1.06 15.52
CA VAL A 144 22.03 2.13 15.39
C VAL A 144 21.74 3.27 16.38
N LEU A 145 20.47 3.67 16.54
CA LEU A 145 20.06 4.69 17.50
C LEU A 145 20.35 4.26 18.96
N VAL A 146 20.14 2.99 19.31
CA VAL A 146 20.50 2.45 20.63
C VAL A 146 22.01 2.43 20.84
N GLY A 147 22.80 2.05 19.82
CA GLY A 147 24.27 2.10 19.90
C GLY A 147 24.82 3.51 20.13
N ILE A 148 24.24 4.52 19.49
CA ILE A 148 24.61 5.94 19.69
C ILE A 148 24.24 6.42 21.10
N LEU A 149 23.07 6.02 21.63
CA LEU A 149 22.63 6.40 22.97
C LEU A 149 23.38 5.67 24.10
N PHE A 150 23.88 4.46 23.86
CA PHE A 150 24.57 3.63 24.84
C PHE A 150 25.90 3.10 24.28
N PRO A 151 27.02 3.85 24.39
CA PRO A 151 28.32 3.48 23.79
C PRO A 151 28.97 2.17 24.28
N GLY A 152 28.39 1.49 25.27
CA GLY A 152 28.77 0.12 25.65
C GLY A 152 28.07 -0.99 24.84
N PHE A 153 27.06 -0.62 24.04
CA PHE A 153 26.34 -1.51 23.14
C PHE A 153 27.14 -1.61 21.83
N LYS A 154 27.75 -2.77 21.58
CA LYS A 154 28.68 -2.97 20.45
C LYS A 154 28.00 -2.76 19.10
N ASP A 155 28.81 -2.38 18.11
CA ASP A 155 28.41 -2.21 16.71
C ASP A 155 27.66 -3.42 16.13
N PRO A 156 26.75 -3.20 15.16
CA PRO A 156 26.01 -4.29 14.55
C PRO A 156 26.97 -5.26 13.83
N PRO A 157 26.81 -6.59 13.99
CA PRO A 157 27.66 -7.58 13.34
C PRO A 157 27.44 -7.69 11.82
N VAL A 158 26.55 -6.87 11.25
CA VAL A 158 26.23 -6.82 9.82
C VAL A 158 26.25 -5.36 9.38
N LYS A 159 27.21 -5.01 8.52
CA LYS A 159 27.11 -3.81 7.68
C LYS A 159 26.12 -4.08 6.55
N VAL A 160 25.12 -3.21 6.36
CA VAL A 160 24.09 -3.29 5.29
C VAL A 160 24.61 -2.60 4.02
N ASP A 161 25.73 -3.12 3.53
CA ASP A 161 26.41 -2.68 2.28
C ASP A 161 25.51 -2.84 1.03
N TRP A 162 24.30 -3.37 1.23
CA TRP A 162 23.15 -3.44 0.34
C TRP A 162 22.63 -2.08 -0.20
N PHE A 163 22.82 -0.98 0.55
CA PHE A 163 22.53 0.38 0.06
C PHE A 163 23.77 1.31 0.06
N VAL A 164 24.95 0.77 0.39
CA VAL A 164 26.23 1.47 0.22
C VAL A 164 26.68 1.23 -1.23
N LEU A 165 26.76 2.29 -2.03
CA LEU A 165 27.40 2.21 -3.35
C LEU A 165 28.86 1.76 -3.15
N PRO A 166 29.38 0.79 -3.94
CA PRO A 166 30.75 0.32 -3.79
C PRO A 166 31.76 1.39 -4.26
N GLY A 167 32.15 2.28 -3.34
CA GLY A 167 33.13 3.35 -3.57
C GLY A 167 33.57 4.01 -2.25
N PRO A 168 34.82 4.48 -2.14
CA PRO A 168 35.36 5.06 -0.90
C PRO A 168 35.12 6.58 -0.82
N PHE A 169 34.24 6.99 0.10
CA PHE A 169 34.07 8.36 0.58
C PHE A 169 33.81 8.35 2.10
#